data_AF-A0A818PMX4-F1
#
_entry.id   AF-A0A818PMX4-F1
#
_cell.length_a   1.000
_cell.length_b   1.000
_cell.length_c   1.000
_cell.angle_alpha   90.00
_cell.angle_beta   90.00
_cell.angle_gamma   90.00
#
_symmetry.space_group_name_H-M   'P 1'
#
loop_
_entity.id
_entity.type
_entity.pdbx_description
1 polymer ?
#
loop_
_entity_poly.entity_id
_entity_poly.type
_entity_poly.pdbx_seq_one_letter_code
_entity_poly.pdbx_strand_id
1 'polypeptide(L)'
;IQRSTFTQLINQIGPYLKKEDTILRAAIPVDKRIACALYLLGTTSELRRIGHLFGIGKSSAVCVLHDFCSVIVEIYFYRLIL
;
A
#
# COMPACT_ATOMS: atom_id res chain seq x y z
N ILE A 1 -13.05 1.34 8.22
CA ILE A 1 -13.16 2.01 6.90
C ILE A 1 -14.37 1.43 6.18
N GLN A 2 -15.29 2.27 5.69
CA GLN A 2 -16.38 1.78 4.84
C GLN A 2 -15.79 1.23 3.54
N ARG A 3 -16.39 0.15 3.03
CA ARG A 3 -15.93 -0.51 1.81
C ARG A 3 -15.87 0.45 0.60
N SER A 4 -16.83 1.38 0.52
CA SER A 4 -16.88 2.44 -0.48
C SER A 4 -15.61 3.30 -0.48
N THR A 5 -15.19 3.80 0.68
CA THR A 5 -13.98 4.63 0.82
C THR A 5 -12.72 3.85 0.42
N PHE A 6 -12.65 2.56 0.78
CA PHE A 6 -11.52 1.71 0.39
C PHE A 6 -11.46 1.48 -1.13
N THR A 7 -12.61 1.21 -1.76
CA THR A 7 -12.70 1.09 -3.22
C THR A 7 -12.35 2.39 -3.93
N GLN A 8 -12.78 3.55 -3.41
CA GLN A 8 -12.38 4.85 -3.94
C GLN A 8 -10.87 5.05 -3.86
N LEU A 9 -10.25 4.66 -2.74
CA LEU A 9 -8.80 4.73 -2.59
C LEU A 9 -8.10 3.84 -3.62
N ILE A 10 -8.51 2.58 -3.77
CA ILE A 10 -7.98 1.69 -4.81
C ILE A 10 -8.06 2.33 -6.20
N ASN A 11 -9.20 2.93 -6.55
CA ASN A 11 -9.38 3.54 -7.85
C ASN A 11 -8.47 4.77 -8.07
N GLN A 12 -8.21 5.55 -7.02
CA GLN A 12 -7.41 6.78 -7.12
C GLN A 12 -5.89 6.51 -7.12
N ILE A 13 -5.40 5.70 -6.18
CA ILE A 13 -3.96 5.50 -5.98
C ILE A 13 -3.47 4.15 -6.50
N GLY A 14 -4.38 3.18 -6.69
CA GLY A 14 -4.04 1.83 -7.10
C GLY A 14 -3.28 1.74 -8.43
N PRO A 15 -3.61 2.52 -9.48
CA PRO A 15 -2.85 2.52 -10.72
C PRO A 15 -1.35 2.84 -10.53
N TYR A 16 -1.01 3.70 -9.56
CA TYR A 16 0.35 4.12 -9.25
C TYR A 16 1.07 3.18 -8.29
N LEU A 17 0.32 2.37 -7.54
CA LEU A 17 0.81 1.39 -6.57
C LEU A 17 0.90 -0.03 -7.15
N LYS A 18 0.37 -0.29 -8.35
CA LYS A 18 0.41 -1.60 -8.96
C LYS A 18 1.87 -1.99 -9.29
N LYS A 19 2.22 -3.24 -9.01
CA LYS A 19 3.47 -3.85 -9.49
C LYS A 19 3.12 -5.01 -10.41
N GLU A 20 4.01 -5.30 -11.34
CA GLU A 20 3.87 -6.43 -12.27
C GLU A 20 4.51 -7.69 -11.67
N ASP A 21 4.00 -8.83 -12.13
CA ASP A 21 4.56 -10.13 -11.76
C ASP A 21 5.98 -10.29 -12.29
N THR A 22 6.79 -11.04 -11.55
CA THR A 22 8.11 -11.47 -11.99
C THR A 22 8.07 -12.96 -12.33
N ILE A 23 9.05 -13.44 -13.10
CA ILE A 23 9.16 -14.85 -13.49
C ILE A 23 9.10 -15.79 -12.27
N LEU A 24 9.66 -15.37 -11.13
CA LEU A 24 9.80 -16.20 -9.93
C LEU A 24 8.71 -15.95 -8.89
N ARG A 25 7.98 -14.83 -8.96
CA ARG A 25 7.08 -14.41 -7.88
C ARG A 25 5.97 -13.50 -8.39
N ALA A 26 4.76 -13.82 -7.96
CA ALA A 26 3.58 -12.96 -8.13
C ALA A 26 3.70 -11.68 -7.28
N ALA A 27 3.30 -10.56 -7.87
CA ALA A 27 3.20 -9.27 -7.23
C ALA A 27 2.16 -9.32 -6.09
N ILE A 28 2.38 -8.47 -5.09
CA ILE A 28 1.40 -8.27 -4.02
C ILE A 28 0.20 -7.52 -4.61
N PRO A 29 -1.03 -8.05 -4.52
CA PRO A 29 -2.22 -7.39 -5.04
C PRO A 29 -2.40 -5.97 -4.47
N VAL A 30 -2.88 -5.05 -5.28
CA VAL A 30 -2.89 -3.61 -4.94
C VAL A 30 -3.75 -3.28 -3.72
N ASP A 31 -4.91 -3.94 -3.60
CA ASP A 31 -5.79 -3.87 -2.44
C ASP A 31 -5.06 -4.31 -1.16
N LYS A 32 -4.28 -5.40 -1.26
CA LYS A 32 -3.46 -5.90 -0.16
C LYS A 32 -2.32 -4.95 0.20
N ARG A 33 -1.68 -4.30 -0.79
CA ARG A 33 -0.67 -3.26 -0.55
C ARG A 33 -1.27 -2.08 0.21
N ILE A 34 -2.41 -1.57 -0.24
CA ILE A 34 -3.12 -0.44 0.38
C ILE A 34 -3.57 -0.80 1.81
N ALA A 35 -4.17 -1.97 2.00
CA ALA A 35 -4.59 -2.44 3.33
C ALA A 35 -3.39 -2.57 4.29
N CYS A 36 -2.26 -3.08 3.80
CA CYS A 36 -1.04 -3.21 4.59
C CYS A 36 -0.46 -1.84 5.00
N ALA A 37 -0.39 -0.88 4.07
CA ALA A 37 0.09 0.47 4.35
C ALA A 37 -0.81 1.19 5.36
N LEU A 38 -2.13 1.14 5.19
CA LEU A 38 -3.08 1.74 6.14
C LEU A 38 -2.97 1.10 7.53
N TYR A 39 -2.80 -0.22 7.59
CA TYR A 39 -2.59 -0.92 8.86
C TYR A 39 -1.30 -0.43 9.52
N LEU A 40 -0.18 -0.41 8.77
CA LEU A 40 1.12 0.09 9.24
C LEU A 40 1.07 1.53 9.76
N LEU A 41 0.34 2.42 9.09
CA LEU A 41 0.17 3.81 9.53
C LEU A 41 -0.71 3.94 10.78
N GLY A 42 -1.72 3.08 10.91
CA GLY A 42 -2.68 3.12 12.00
C GLY A 42 -2.27 2.35 13.26
N THR A 43 -1.16 1.63 13.25
CA THR A 43 -0.73 0.78 14.38
C THR A 43 0.77 0.88 14.66
N THR A 44 1.14 0.71 15.92
CA THR A 44 2.54 0.56 16.36
C THR A 44 2.96 -0.91 16.41
N SER A 45 2.24 -1.82 15.73
CA SER A 45 2.55 -3.25 15.74
C SER A 45 3.92 -3.54 15.13
N GLU A 46 4.60 -4.54 15.67
CA GLU A 46 5.87 -5.01 15.12
C GLU A 46 5.73 -5.49 13.66
N LEU A 47 6.70 -5.15 12.81
CA LEU A 47 6.73 -5.58 11.40
C LEU A 47 6.63 -7.11 11.22
N ARG A 48 7.08 -7.89 12.22
CA ARG A 48 6.93 -9.35 12.22
C ARG A 48 5.46 -9.78 12.24
N ARG A 49 4.65 -9.15 13.11
CA ARG A 49 3.21 -9.43 13.20
C ARG A 49 2.50 -9.02 11.93
N ILE A 50 2.88 -7.87 11.35
CA ILE A 50 2.32 -7.36 10.11
C ILE A 50 2.66 -8.30 8.94
N GLY A 51 3.91 -8.72 8.84
CA GLY A 51 4.33 -9.70 7.83
C GLY A 51 3.58 -11.02 7.94
N HIS A 52 3.30 -11.49 9.16
CA HIS A 52 2.47 -12.68 9.38
C HIS A 52 1.01 -12.45 8.97
N LEU A 53 0.39 -11.37 9.45
CA LEU A 53 -1.01 -11.03 9.17
C LEU A 53 -1.29 -10.87 7.68
N PHE A 54 -0.39 -10.21 6.97
CA PHE A 54 -0.52 -9.99 5.53
C PHE A 54 0.17 -11.08 4.71
N GLY A 55 0.88 -12.05 5.30
CA GLY A 55 1.64 -13.05 4.54
C GLY A 55 2.67 -12.44 3.58
N ILE A 56 3.38 -11.40 4.02
CA ILE A 56 4.42 -10.71 3.24
C ILE A 56 5.73 -10.61 4.01
N GLY A 57 6.85 -10.46 3.30
CA GLY A 57 8.15 -10.24 3.93
C GLY A 57 8.22 -8.87 4.62
N LYS A 58 8.99 -8.77 5.71
CA LYS A 58 9.16 -7.51 6.47
C LYS A 58 9.66 -6.36 5.59
N SER A 59 10.67 -6.63 4.75
CA SER A 59 11.18 -5.65 3.78
C SER A 59 10.10 -5.23 2.80
N SER A 60 9.32 -6.17 2.27
CA SER A 60 8.20 -5.88 1.39
C SER A 60 7.13 -5.02 2.05
N ALA A 61 6.83 -5.23 3.34
CA ALA A 61 5.89 -4.40 4.09
C ALA A 61 6.37 -2.95 4.20
N VAL A 62 7.66 -2.74 4.50
CA VAL A 62 8.27 -1.40 4.55
C VAL A 62 8.28 -0.75 3.16
N CYS A 63 8.62 -1.49 2.11
CA CYS A 63 8.56 -0.97 0.73
C CYS A 63 7.12 -0.59 0.33
N VAL A 64 6.12 -1.39 0.72
CA VAL A 64 4.71 -1.08 0.48
C VAL A 64 4.32 0.23 1.17
N LEU A 65 4.72 0.42 2.42
CA LEU A 65 4.47 1.66 3.16
C LEU A 65 5.11 2.87 2.47
N HIS A 66 6.38 2.73 2.08
CA HIS A 66 7.11 3.80 1.41
C HIS A 66 6.49 4.16 0.05
N ASP A 67 6.22 3.16 -0.80
CA ASP A 67 5.56 3.36 -2.10
C ASP A 67 4.20 4.07 -1.90
N PHE A 68 3.42 3.66 -0.91
CA PHE A 68 2.13 4.25 -0.60
C PHE A 68 2.24 5.72 -0.17
N CYS A 69 3.13 6.03 0.77
CA CYS A 69 3.35 7.41 1.21
C CYS A 69 3.85 8.30 0.06
N SER A 70 4.79 7.81 -0.76
CA SER A 70 5.32 8.54 -1.92
C SER A 70 4.21 8.87 -2.90
N VAL A 71 3.38 7.89 -3.26
CA VAL A 71 2.26 8.08 -4.19
C VAL A 71 1.23 9.06 -3.64
N ILE A 72 0.94 9.02 -2.33
CA ILE A 72 0.04 10.01 -1.72
C ILE A 72 0.64 11.42 -1.80
N VAL A 73 1.91 11.57 -1.43
CA VAL A 73 2.56 12.88 -1.52
C VAL A 73 2.53 13.36 -2.96
N GLU A 74 2.86 12.52 -3.93
CA GLU A 74 2.85 12.89 -5.36
C GLU A 74 1.44 13.23 -5.88
N ILE A 75 0.42 12.44 -5.59
CA ILE A 75 -0.93 12.73 -6.12
C ILE A 75 -1.53 13.98 -5.48
N TYR A 76 -1.32 14.18 -4.17
CA TYR A 76 -2.01 15.22 -3.42
C TYR A 76 -1.21 16.53 -3.33
N PHE A 77 0.12 16.48 -3.34
CA PHE A 77 0.97 17.68 -3.36
C PHE A 77 0.87 18.40 -4.70
N TYR A 78 0.87 17.66 -5.82
CA TYR A 78 0.73 18.28 -7.14
C TYR A 78 -0.67 18.89 -7.34
N ARG A 79 -1.71 18.33 -6.72
CA ARG A 79 -3.07 18.89 -6.74
C ARG A 79 -3.25 20.16 -5.89
N LEU A 80 -2.30 20.47 -5.01
CA LEU A 80 -2.32 21.71 -4.20
C LEU A 80 -1.55 22.85 -4.85
N ILE A 81 -0.67 22.54 -5.80
CA ILE A 81 0.21 23.52 -6.47
C ILE A 81 -0.30 23.88 -7.88
N LEU A 82 -1.05 22.99 -8.52
CA LEU A 82 -1.79 23.22 -9.78
C LEU A 82 -3.26 23.50 -9.50
#